data_AF-A0A353YG32-F1
#
_entry.id   AF-A0A353YG32-F1
#
_cell.length_a   1.000
_cell.length_b   1.000
_cell.length_c   1.000
_cell.angle_alpha   90.00
_cell.angle_beta   90.00
_cell.angle_gamma   90.00
#
_symmetry.space_group_name_H-M   'P 1'
#
loop_
_entity.id
_entity.type
_entity.pdbx_description
1 polymer ?
#
loop_
_entity_poly.entity_id
_entity_poly.type
_entity_poly.pdbx_seq_one_letter_code
_entity_poly.pdbx_strand_id
1 'polypeptide(L)'
;MGRERRVRAARFALLALAVVTAALGGCNMRAIPGLTTPDYALSTPAPLPPPGPLPLTPASSGIPGAPAVPYPTYRLDSGDQLRVIVFGQDNLSRLYNVDSGGSVALPLIGPIRARGLTTAQLANDIANELKQKYVKDPKVSVEVATYRPFFILGEVNKPGQYPYVNAMTVEAAVAIAEGYTERAKQRMVRLTRKFGGVMSTV
;
A
#
# COMPACT_ATOMS: atom_id res chain seq x y z
N MET A 1 -4.06 -37.33 41.61
CA MET A 1 -3.35 -37.83 40.41
C MET A 1 -3.23 -36.66 39.44
N GLY A 2 -2.35 -35.69 39.68
CA GLY A 2 -0.91 -35.68 39.32
C GLY A 2 -0.74 -34.75 38.11
N ARG A 3 -0.53 -33.43 38.33
CA ARG A 3 0.73 -32.67 38.10
C ARG A 3 1.29 -32.91 36.68
N GLU A 4 1.42 -31.89 35.83
CA GLU A 4 2.66 -31.11 35.72
C GLU A 4 2.38 -29.68 35.20
N ARG A 5 2.77 -28.66 35.97
CA ARG A 5 2.91 -27.26 35.54
C ARG A 5 4.33 -26.80 35.89
N ARG A 6 4.96 -26.14 34.91
CA ARG A 6 6.07 -25.16 35.03
C ARG A 6 7.43 -25.72 35.49
N VAL A 7 8.48 -24.96 35.14
CA VAL A 7 9.94 -25.05 35.46
C VAL A 7 10.72 -25.18 34.13
N ARG A 8 11.67 -24.34 33.69
CA ARG A 8 12.50 -23.20 34.16
C ARG A 8 13.14 -22.62 32.88
N ALA A 9 12.94 -21.37 32.45
CA ALA A 9 13.63 -20.15 32.87
C ALA A 9 15.11 -20.30 33.29
N ALA A 10 15.98 -19.65 32.50
CA ALA A 10 17.29 -19.11 32.86
C ALA A 10 18.42 -20.09 33.22
N ARG A 11 19.45 -20.12 32.35
CA ARG A 11 20.89 -20.19 32.68
C ARG A 11 21.66 -20.40 31.38
N PHE A 12 22.47 -19.44 30.96
CA PHE A 12 23.80 -19.61 30.34
C PHE A 12 24.22 -18.26 29.76
N ALA A 13 24.43 -17.33 30.69
CA ALA A 13 25.32 -16.19 30.53
C ALA A 13 26.71 -16.61 31.02
N LEU A 14 27.73 -15.93 30.49
CA LEU A 14 29.16 -15.94 30.86
C LEU A 14 30.03 -17.10 30.36
N LEU A 15 30.92 -16.76 29.41
CA LEU A 15 32.34 -17.04 29.53
C LEU A 15 33.14 -16.02 28.69
N ALA A 16 33.82 -15.13 29.41
CA ALA A 16 34.85 -14.23 28.94
C ALA A 16 36.25 -14.84 29.18
N LEU A 17 37.29 -14.18 28.65
CA LEU A 17 38.75 -14.33 28.90
C LEU A 17 39.52 -15.23 27.88
N ALA A 18 40.73 -14.96 27.39
CA ALA A 18 41.56 -13.78 27.04
C ALA A 18 42.86 -14.34 26.35
N VAL A 19 43.76 -13.42 25.92
CA VAL A 19 45.24 -13.59 25.68
C VAL A 19 45.66 -14.07 24.27
N VAL A 20 46.11 -13.21 23.33
CA VAL A 20 47.43 -12.52 23.12
C VAL A 20 48.56 -13.42 22.62
N THR A 21 49.08 -13.13 21.40
CA THR A 21 50.51 -13.11 20.94
C THR A 21 50.52 -12.92 19.40
N ALA A 22 51.03 -11.82 18.83
CA ALA A 22 52.43 -11.49 18.50
C ALA A 22 52.77 -11.74 17.01
N ALA A 23 53.00 -10.66 16.25
CA ALA A 23 53.80 -10.70 15.02
C ALA A 23 54.43 -9.32 14.77
N LEU A 24 55.73 -9.26 15.01
CA LEU A 24 56.64 -8.17 14.64
C LEU A 24 56.77 -8.14 13.11
N GLY A 25 56.65 -6.95 12.53
CA GLY A 25 56.93 -6.70 11.12
C GLY A 25 57.20 -5.22 10.91
N GLY A 26 58.46 -4.81 11.11
CA GLY A 26 58.92 -3.46 10.84
C GLY A 26 59.00 -3.19 9.34
N CYS A 27 58.43 -2.07 8.90
CA CYS A 27 58.73 -1.48 7.59
C CYS A 27 59.33 -0.09 7.82
N ASN A 28 60.63 0.01 7.58
CA ASN A 28 61.38 1.25 7.49
C ASN A 28 60.84 2.09 6.32
N MET A 29 60.11 3.16 6.61
CA MET A 29 59.71 4.16 5.61
C MET A 29 60.85 5.16 5.41
N ARG A 30 61.53 5.02 4.27
CA ARG A 30 62.43 6.04 3.71
C ARG A 30 61.60 7.27 3.36
N ALA A 31 61.91 8.41 3.97
CA ALA A 31 61.39 9.70 3.56
C ALA A 31 61.90 10.04 2.15
N ILE A 32 61.00 10.41 1.25
CA ILE A 32 61.29 10.82 -0.12
C ILE A 32 61.62 12.32 -0.08
N PRO A 33 62.81 12.78 -0.49
CA PRO A 33 63.10 14.20 -0.58
C PRO A 33 62.42 14.77 -1.83
N GLY A 34 61.54 15.77 -1.68
CA GLY A 34 61.01 16.52 -2.84
C GLY A 34 59.54 16.96 -2.80
N LEU A 35 58.82 16.80 -1.70
CA LEU A 35 57.45 17.35 -1.59
C LEU A 35 57.50 18.78 -1.06
N THR A 36 57.65 19.72 -1.98
CA THR A 36 57.28 21.12 -1.74
C THR A 36 55.78 21.17 -1.50
N THR A 37 55.37 21.30 -0.24
CA THR A 37 53.98 21.61 0.14
C THR A 37 53.66 23.05 -0.28
N PRO A 38 52.69 23.29 -1.17
CA PRO A 38 52.16 24.62 -1.36
C PRO A 38 51.34 25.02 -0.12
N ASP A 39 51.61 26.22 0.38
CA ASP A 39 50.90 26.89 1.46
C ASP A 39 49.47 27.23 0.99
N TYR A 40 48.52 26.32 1.24
CA TYR A 40 47.09 26.63 1.07
C TYR A 40 46.62 27.32 2.35
N ALA A 41 46.81 28.63 2.41
CA ALA A 41 46.17 29.50 3.38
C ALA A 41 44.66 29.25 3.36
N LEU A 42 44.11 28.86 4.52
CA LEU A 42 42.68 28.69 4.76
C LEU A 42 42.00 30.06 4.68
N SER A 43 41.62 30.46 3.47
CA SER A 43 40.73 31.59 3.25
C SER A 43 39.32 31.17 3.72
N THR A 44 38.88 31.70 4.85
CA THR A 44 37.54 31.48 5.40
C THR A 44 36.50 31.92 4.34
N PRO A 45 35.66 31.03 3.79
CA PRO A 45 34.62 31.44 2.87
C PRO A 45 33.61 32.33 3.60
N ALA A 46 33.24 33.45 2.96
CA ALA A 46 32.27 34.40 3.48
C ALA A 46 30.90 33.73 3.78
N PRO A 47 30.11 34.26 4.72
CA PRO A 47 28.78 33.72 5.01
C PRO A 47 27.86 33.81 3.79
N LEU A 48 27.18 32.70 3.46
CA LEU A 48 26.19 32.66 2.40
C LEU A 48 25.02 33.63 2.70
N PRO A 49 24.51 34.37 1.71
CA PRO A 49 23.30 35.16 1.88
C PRO A 49 22.08 34.25 2.15
N PRO A 50 21.07 34.73 2.90
CA PRO A 50 19.87 33.95 3.19
C PRO A 50 19.11 33.61 1.89
N PRO A 51 18.57 32.39 1.75
CA PRO A 51 17.77 32.02 0.59
C PRO A 51 16.53 32.91 0.52
N GLY A 52 16.33 33.58 -0.62
CA GLY A 52 15.13 34.36 -0.89
C GLY A 52 13.87 33.49 -0.91
N PRO A 53 12.66 34.09 -0.82
CA PRO A 53 11.42 33.34 -0.84
C PRO A 53 11.29 32.56 -2.16
N LEU A 54 11.17 31.24 -2.09
CA LEU A 54 10.82 30.44 -3.25
C LEU A 54 9.43 30.88 -3.75
N PRO A 55 9.25 31.14 -5.06
CA PRO A 55 7.92 31.41 -5.58
C PRO A 55 7.05 30.16 -5.41
N LEU A 56 6.00 30.26 -4.60
CA LEU A 56 4.93 29.28 -4.50
C LEU A 56 3.98 29.46 -5.70
N THR A 57 4.48 29.23 -6.91
CA THR A 57 3.61 29.09 -8.08
C THR A 57 3.03 27.68 -8.06
N PRO A 58 1.69 27.50 -8.03
CA PRO A 58 1.11 26.19 -8.20
C PRO A 58 1.44 25.71 -9.62
N ALA A 59 2.39 24.79 -9.75
CA ALA A 59 2.66 24.08 -10.99
C ALA A 59 1.50 23.11 -11.28
N SER A 60 0.36 23.66 -11.69
CA SER A 60 -0.72 22.90 -12.32
C SER A 60 -0.70 23.19 -13.82
N SER A 61 0.41 22.83 -14.45
CA SER A 61 0.47 22.70 -15.91
C SER A 61 0.61 21.21 -16.20
N GLY A 62 -0.53 20.56 -16.44
CA GLY A 62 -0.55 19.19 -16.96
C GLY A 62 0.30 19.14 -18.23
N ILE A 63 1.23 18.19 -18.28
CA ILE A 63 2.14 17.97 -19.41
C ILE A 63 1.28 17.67 -20.66
N PRO A 64 1.30 18.51 -21.70
CA PRO A 64 0.63 18.19 -22.96
C PRO A 64 1.27 16.94 -23.57
N GLY A 65 0.49 15.87 -23.76
CA GLY A 65 0.96 14.64 -24.41
C GLY A 65 1.28 13.47 -23.48
N ALA A 66 1.17 13.61 -22.15
CA ALA A 66 1.06 12.42 -21.31
C ALA A 66 -0.32 11.79 -21.56
N PRO A 67 -0.42 10.51 -21.98
CA PRO A 67 -1.71 9.84 -22.00
C PRO A 67 -2.22 9.86 -20.56
N ALA A 68 -3.27 10.64 -20.31
CA ALA A 68 -4.06 10.51 -19.10
C ALA A 68 -4.67 9.11 -19.17
N VAL A 69 -3.93 8.10 -18.68
CA VAL A 69 -4.48 6.76 -18.50
C VAL A 69 -5.68 6.94 -17.59
N PRO A 70 -6.91 6.76 -18.09
CA PRO A 70 -8.06 6.86 -17.22
C PRO A 70 -7.92 5.69 -16.27
N TYR A 71 -7.48 5.95 -15.03
CA TYR A 71 -7.46 4.93 -14.01
C TYR A 71 -8.89 4.40 -13.90
N PRO A 72 -9.12 3.10 -14.19
CA PRO A 72 -10.46 2.56 -14.14
C PRO A 72 -10.98 2.77 -12.73
N THR A 73 -11.98 3.64 -12.60
CA THR A 73 -12.58 3.92 -11.31
C THR A 73 -13.16 2.63 -10.76
N TYR A 74 -12.73 2.25 -9.55
CA TYR A 74 -13.22 1.03 -8.92
C TYR A 74 -14.73 1.10 -8.77
N ARG A 75 -15.40 0.04 -9.26
CA ARG A 75 -16.85 -0.12 -9.14
C ARG A 75 -17.12 -1.26 -8.18
N LEU A 76 -18.04 -0.98 -7.28
CA LEU A 76 -18.48 -1.93 -6.28
C LEU A 76 -19.23 -3.09 -6.98
N ASP A 77 -19.04 -4.30 -6.47
CA ASP A 77 -19.78 -5.50 -6.87
C ASP A 77 -19.83 -6.45 -5.66
N SER A 78 -20.58 -7.53 -5.83
CA SER A 78 -20.80 -8.58 -4.83
C SER A 78 -19.48 -9.08 -4.23
N GLY A 79 -19.42 -9.27 -2.91
CA GLY A 79 -18.21 -9.73 -2.21
C GLY A 79 -17.23 -8.63 -1.78
N ASP A 80 -17.51 -7.35 -2.06
CA ASP A 80 -16.82 -6.24 -1.38
C ASP A 80 -17.32 -6.10 0.06
N GLN A 81 -16.43 -5.64 0.95
CA GLN A 81 -16.79 -5.19 2.28
C GLN A 81 -16.60 -3.67 2.38
N LEU A 82 -17.66 -2.98 2.77
CA LEU A 82 -17.73 -1.53 2.84
C LEU A 82 -17.79 -1.09 4.29
N ARG A 83 -16.98 -0.10 4.64
CA ARG A 83 -17.11 0.67 5.88
C ARG A 83 -18.01 1.86 5.57
N VAL A 84 -19.20 1.85 6.14
CA VAL A 84 -20.11 3.00 6.06
C VAL A 84 -20.00 3.77 7.37
N ILE A 85 -19.82 5.08 7.27
CA ILE A 85 -19.72 6.00 8.41
C ILE A 85 -20.83 7.03 8.24
N VAL A 86 -21.76 7.05 9.18
CA VAL A 86 -22.85 8.02 9.24
C VAL A 86 -22.60 8.94 10.43
N PHE A 87 -22.34 10.21 10.15
CA PHE A 87 -21.94 11.17 11.17
C PHE A 87 -23.05 11.37 12.21
N GLY A 88 -22.73 11.15 13.50
CA GLY A 88 -23.69 11.24 14.59
C GLY A 88 -24.55 9.97 14.79
N GLN A 89 -24.30 8.90 14.04
CA GLN A 89 -24.96 7.61 14.22
C GLN A 89 -23.95 6.45 14.25
N ASP A 90 -23.37 6.18 15.43
CA ASP A 90 -22.46 5.05 15.65
C ASP A 90 -23.12 3.69 15.41
N ASN A 91 -24.43 3.59 15.65
CA ASN A 91 -25.19 2.36 15.40
C ASN A 91 -25.26 1.98 13.92
N LEU A 92 -25.18 2.98 13.02
CA LEU A 92 -25.15 2.77 11.57
C LEU A 92 -23.72 2.68 11.02
N SER A 93 -22.74 3.21 11.75
CA SER A 93 -21.35 3.32 11.33
C SER A 93 -20.58 2.01 11.49
N ARG A 94 -20.82 1.05 10.59
CA ARG A 94 -20.31 -0.33 10.68
C ARG A 94 -19.75 -0.82 9.35
N LEU A 95 -19.18 -2.02 9.41
CA LEU A 95 -18.80 -2.79 8.23
C LEU A 95 -20.03 -3.53 7.69
N TYR A 96 -20.26 -3.38 6.39
CA TYR A 96 -21.34 -4.04 5.66
C TYR A 96 -20.77 -4.80 4.47
N ASN A 97 -21.35 -5.96 4.18
CA ASN A 97 -20.94 -6.78 3.07
C ASN A 97 -21.90 -6.56 1.89
N VAL A 98 -21.37 -6.54 0.67
CA VAL A 98 -22.20 -6.52 -0.54
C VAL A 98 -22.68 -7.94 -0.83
N ASP A 99 -23.99 -8.14 -0.80
CA ASP A 99 -24.64 -9.42 -1.06
C ASP A 99 -24.39 -9.91 -2.51
N SER A 100 -24.66 -11.19 -2.76
CA SER A 100 -24.70 -11.80 -4.10
C SER A 100 -25.57 -11.05 -5.13
N GLY A 101 -26.64 -10.39 -4.67
CA GLY A 101 -27.47 -9.52 -5.49
C GLY A 101 -26.83 -8.17 -5.83
N GLY A 102 -25.67 -7.86 -5.24
CA GLY A 102 -24.98 -6.59 -5.43
C GLY A 102 -25.57 -5.43 -4.60
N SER A 103 -26.27 -5.76 -3.52
CA SER A 103 -26.90 -4.80 -2.62
C SER A 103 -26.27 -4.85 -1.23
N VAL A 104 -26.33 -3.74 -0.51
CA VAL A 104 -25.85 -3.59 0.87
C VAL A 104 -27.06 -3.39 1.76
N ALA A 105 -27.23 -4.24 2.76
CA ALA A 105 -28.32 -4.12 3.71
C ALA A 105 -27.89 -3.24 4.88
N LEU A 106 -28.46 -2.04 4.97
CA LEU A 106 -28.27 -1.13 6.10
C LEU A 106 -29.49 -1.20 7.03
N PRO A 107 -29.29 -1.11 8.37
CA PRO A 107 -30.38 -0.93 9.30
C PRO A 107 -31.20 0.32 8.93
N LEU A 108 -32.50 0.30 9.23
CA LEU A 108 -33.48 1.36 8.97
C LEU A 108 -33.90 1.53 7.49
N ILE A 109 -32.96 1.51 6.55
CA ILE A 109 -33.23 1.80 5.13
C ILE A 109 -33.34 0.55 4.25
N GLY A 110 -32.87 -0.61 4.73
CA GLY A 110 -32.98 -1.88 4.01
C GLY A 110 -31.88 -2.06 2.95
N PRO A 111 -32.12 -2.92 1.94
CA PRO A 111 -31.15 -3.22 0.90
C PRO A 111 -31.04 -2.11 -0.15
N ILE A 112 -29.85 -1.54 -0.30
CA ILE A 112 -29.52 -0.51 -1.29
C ILE A 112 -28.60 -1.11 -2.35
N ARG A 113 -28.86 -0.82 -3.63
CA ARG A 113 -28.05 -1.34 -4.74
C ARG A 113 -26.67 -0.67 -4.76
N ALA A 114 -25.60 -1.45 -4.56
CA ALA A 114 -24.22 -0.98 -4.64
C ALA A 114 -23.54 -1.34 -5.96
N ARG A 115 -24.03 -2.37 -6.65
CA ARG A 115 -23.41 -2.92 -7.85
C ARG A 115 -23.25 -1.88 -8.96
N GLY A 116 -22.02 -1.75 -9.45
CA GLY A 116 -21.66 -0.85 -10.54
C GLY A 116 -21.51 0.61 -10.14
N LEU A 117 -21.81 0.96 -8.88
CA LEU A 117 -21.63 2.29 -8.32
C LEU A 117 -20.20 2.48 -7.79
N THR A 118 -19.81 3.74 -7.68
CA THR A 118 -18.63 4.14 -6.90
C THR A 118 -19.01 4.32 -5.42
N THR A 119 -18.01 4.36 -4.55
CA THR A 119 -18.24 4.63 -3.11
C THR A 119 -18.95 5.97 -2.89
N ALA A 120 -18.59 7.01 -3.66
CA ALA A 120 -19.23 8.32 -3.60
C ALA A 120 -20.71 8.28 -4.04
N GLN A 121 -21.01 7.55 -5.11
CA GLN A 121 -22.40 7.39 -5.58
C GLN A 121 -23.25 6.65 -4.55
N LEU A 122 -22.72 5.56 -3.98
CA LEU A 122 -23.40 4.82 -2.92
C LEU A 122 -23.59 5.65 -1.66
N ALA A 123 -22.61 6.47 -1.27
CA ALA A 123 -22.75 7.38 -0.12
C ALA A 123 -23.91 8.37 -0.31
N ASN A 124 -24.04 8.94 -1.51
CA ASN A 124 -25.15 9.83 -1.84
C ASN A 124 -26.50 9.13 -1.82
N ASP A 125 -26.58 7.90 -2.33
CA ASP A 125 -27.82 7.11 -2.33
C ASP A 125 -28.28 6.80 -0.89
N ILE A 126 -27.36 6.34 -0.05
CA ILE A 126 -27.60 6.10 1.38
C ILE A 126 -28.02 7.39 2.09
N ALA A 127 -27.36 8.52 1.81
CA ALA A 127 -27.71 9.80 2.41
C ALA A 127 -29.14 10.24 2.01
N ASN A 128 -29.53 10.02 0.75
CA ASN A 128 -30.87 10.35 0.28
C ASN A 128 -31.95 9.48 0.94
N GLU A 129 -31.73 8.16 1.04
CA GLU A 129 -32.67 7.25 1.70
C GLU A 129 -32.82 7.55 3.21
N LEU A 130 -31.71 7.87 3.89
CA LEU A 130 -31.73 8.27 5.29
C LEU A 130 -32.44 9.61 5.50
N LYS A 131 -32.26 10.55 4.56
CA LYS A 131 -32.87 11.89 4.62
C LYS A 131 -34.39 11.84 4.55
N GLN A 132 -34.93 10.94 3.74
CA GLN A 132 -36.38 10.85 3.55
C GLN A 132 -37.12 10.25 4.75
N LYS A 133 -36.47 9.32 5.48
CA LYS A 133 -37.17 8.48 6.46
C LYS A 133 -36.75 8.70 7.91
N TYR A 134 -35.53 9.19 8.20
CA TYR A 134 -34.98 9.12 9.56
C TYR A 134 -34.15 10.32 10.04
N VAL A 135 -33.32 10.95 9.19
CA VAL A 135 -32.30 11.93 9.64
C VAL A 135 -32.38 13.22 8.84
N LYS A 136 -32.33 14.37 9.50
CA LYS A 136 -32.24 15.68 8.82
C LYS A 136 -30.78 15.97 8.46
N ASP A 137 -30.49 15.98 7.16
CA ASP A 137 -29.15 16.22 6.56
C ASP A 137 -28.05 15.25 7.04
N PRO A 138 -28.18 13.93 6.76
CA PRO A 138 -27.17 12.95 7.12
C PRO A 138 -25.88 13.16 6.32
N LYS A 139 -24.73 13.16 7.00
CA LYS A 139 -23.41 13.09 6.34
C LYS A 139 -22.92 11.65 6.34
N VAL A 140 -22.80 11.08 5.15
CA VAL A 140 -22.40 9.68 4.95
C VAL A 140 -21.06 9.64 4.21
N SER A 141 -20.12 8.85 4.72
CA SER A 141 -18.91 8.45 4.01
C SER A 141 -18.91 6.93 3.82
N VAL A 142 -18.49 6.48 2.65
CA VAL A 142 -18.37 5.06 2.34
C VAL A 142 -16.96 4.79 1.84
N GLU A 143 -16.32 3.80 2.46
CA GLU A 143 -14.98 3.37 2.11
C GLU A 143 -14.99 1.86 1.87
N VAL A 144 -14.12 1.38 1.00
CA VAL A 144 -13.95 -0.07 0.82
C VAL A 144 -12.98 -0.56 1.88
N ALA A 145 -13.48 -1.35 2.83
CA ALA A 145 -12.67 -1.95 3.89
C ALA A 145 -11.91 -3.17 3.37
N THR A 146 -12.53 -3.96 2.51
CA THR A 146 -11.90 -5.11 1.87
C THR A 146 -12.40 -5.24 0.45
N TYR A 147 -11.46 -5.22 -0.49
CA TYR A 147 -11.73 -5.45 -1.90
C TYR A 147 -11.86 -6.94 -2.18
N ARG A 148 -12.61 -7.29 -3.23
CA ARG A 148 -12.60 -8.64 -3.78
C ARG A 148 -11.16 -9.12 -4.04
N PRO A 149 -10.80 -10.33 -3.61
CA PRO A 149 -9.50 -10.89 -3.95
C PRO A 149 -9.41 -11.18 -5.45
N PHE A 150 -8.18 -11.23 -5.96
CA PHE A 150 -7.89 -11.67 -7.32
C PHE A 150 -6.97 -12.89 -7.29
N PHE A 151 -6.93 -13.61 -8.41
CA PHE A 151 -6.18 -14.85 -8.54
C PHE A 151 -5.06 -14.69 -9.54
N ILE A 152 -3.88 -15.20 -9.17
CA ILE A 152 -2.73 -15.28 -10.05
C ILE A 152 -2.50 -16.77 -10.35
N LEU A 153 -2.47 -17.10 -11.63
CA LEU A 153 -2.28 -18.45 -12.13
C LEU A 153 -1.15 -18.50 -13.15
N GLY A 154 -0.53 -19.66 -13.30
CA GLY A 154 0.52 -19.93 -14.29
C GLY A 154 1.92 -19.88 -13.70
N GLU A 155 2.88 -19.49 -14.54
CA GLU A 155 4.32 -19.53 -14.27
C GLU A 155 4.79 -18.31 -13.43
N VAL A 156 4.33 -18.25 -12.19
CA VAL A 156 4.80 -17.31 -11.15
C VAL A 156 5.34 -18.10 -9.96
N ASN A 157 6.22 -17.51 -9.15
CA ASN A 157 6.82 -18.21 -8.02
C ASN A 157 5.78 -18.63 -6.96
N LYS A 158 4.79 -17.76 -6.69
CA LYS A 158 3.68 -18.06 -5.78
C LYS A 158 2.31 -17.83 -6.44
N PRO A 159 1.76 -18.81 -7.16
CA PRO A 159 0.39 -18.74 -7.64
C PRO A 159 -0.59 -18.83 -6.46
N GLY A 160 -1.71 -18.14 -6.54
CA GLY A 160 -2.68 -18.12 -5.46
C GLY A 160 -3.61 -16.92 -5.46
N GLN A 161 -4.29 -16.75 -4.33
CA GLN A 161 -5.24 -15.67 -4.09
C GLN A 161 -4.54 -14.51 -3.36
N TYR A 162 -4.73 -13.29 -3.86
CA TYR A 162 -4.16 -12.08 -3.28
C TYR A 162 -5.22 -10.99 -3.07
N PRO A 163 -5.05 -10.12 -2.06
CA PRO A 163 -5.94 -9.00 -1.84
C PRO A 163 -5.75 -7.94 -2.94
N TYR A 164 -6.84 -7.44 -3.52
CA TYR A 164 -6.78 -6.37 -4.50
C TYR A 164 -6.52 -5.02 -3.83
N VAL A 165 -5.72 -4.18 -4.49
CA VAL A 165 -5.47 -2.79 -4.11
C VAL A 165 -5.84 -1.90 -5.29
N ASN A 166 -6.51 -0.78 -5.00
CA ASN A 166 -6.90 0.18 -6.02
C ASN A 166 -5.67 0.71 -6.79
N ALA A 167 -5.84 0.94 -8.10
CA ALA A 167 -4.80 1.41 -9.01
C ALA A 167 -3.56 0.50 -9.15
N MET A 168 -3.65 -0.77 -8.75
CA MET A 168 -2.55 -1.73 -8.93
C MET A 168 -2.38 -2.16 -10.40
N THR A 169 -1.14 -2.29 -10.86
CA THR A 169 -0.78 -2.78 -12.19
C THR A 169 -0.60 -4.31 -12.21
N VAL A 170 -0.62 -4.89 -13.40
CA VAL A 170 -0.31 -6.32 -13.60
C VAL A 170 1.13 -6.63 -13.15
N GLU A 171 2.06 -5.71 -13.36
CA GLU A 171 3.44 -5.85 -12.90
C GLU A 171 3.55 -5.90 -11.37
N ALA A 172 2.83 -5.01 -10.67
CA ALA A 172 2.75 -5.03 -9.21
C ALA A 172 2.11 -6.33 -8.69
N ALA A 173 1.10 -6.85 -9.39
CA ALA A 173 0.50 -8.14 -9.08
C ALA A 173 1.50 -9.30 -9.20
N VAL A 174 2.41 -9.28 -10.18
CA VAL A 174 3.45 -10.31 -10.29
C VAL A 174 4.55 -10.11 -9.25
N ALA A 175 4.89 -8.87 -8.90
CA ALA A 175 5.86 -8.58 -7.85
C ALA A 175 5.42 -9.16 -6.49
N ILE A 176 4.13 -9.04 -6.12
CA ILE A 176 3.62 -9.66 -4.89
C ILE A 176 3.58 -11.20 -4.95
N ALA A 177 3.57 -11.78 -6.16
CA ALA A 177 3.66 -13.23 -6.39
C ALA A 177 5.11 -13.75 -6.40
N GLU A 178 6.06 -12.96 -5.88
CA GLU A 178 7.50 -13.23 -5.87
C GLU A 178 8.14 -13.29 -7.26
N GLY A 179 7.52 -12.67 -8.26
CA GLY A 179 8.04 -12.62 -9.62
C GLY A 179 7.68 -13.84 -10.47
N TYR A 180 8.18 -13.82 -11.70
CA TYR A 180 8.00 -14.88 -12.69
C TYR A 180 8.96 -16.05 -12.42
N THR A 181 8.57 -17.27 -12.82
CA THR A 181 9.50 -18.41 -12.87
C THR A 181 10.41 -18.31 -14.10
N GLU A 182 11.51 -19.07 -14.13
CA GLU A 182 12.45 -19.09 -15.26
C GLU A 182 11.80 -19.56 -16.58
N ARG A 183 10.72 -20.34 -16.49
CA ARG A 183 9.98 -20.87 -17.65
C ARG A 183 8.84 -19.96 -18.12
N ALA A 184 8.61 -18.83 -17.44
CA ALA A 184 7.49 -17.95 -17.71
C ALA A 184 7.66 -17.14 -19.00
N LYS A 185 6.56 -16.95 -19.74
CA LYS A 185 6.50 -16.02 -20.87
C LYS A 185 6.25 -14.59 -20.38
N GLN A 186 7.31 -13.85 -20.08
CA GLN A 186 7.23 -12.50 -19.48
C GLN A 186 6.55 -11.43 -20.37
N ARG A 187 6.52 -11.62 -21.69
CA ARG A 187 5.94 -10.64 -22.64
C ARG A 187 4.43 -10.79 -22.86
N MET A 188 3.80 -11.81 -22.28
CA MET A 188 2.38 -12.10 -22.50
C MET A 188 1.70 -12.40 -21.18
N VAL A 189 0.74 -11.55 -20.81
CA VAL A 189 -0.13 -11.78 -19.65
C VAL A 189 -1.57 -11.77 -20.13
N ARG A 190 -2.37 -12.70 -19.60
CA ARG A 190 -3.81 -12.79 -19.88
C ARG A 190 -4.60 -12.32 -18.68
N LEU A 191 -5.35 -11.24 -18.83
CA LEU A 191 -6.17 -10.67 -17.77
C LEU A 191 -7.64 -11.01 -18.01
N THR A 192 -8.21 -11.85 -17.15
CA THR A 192 -9.65 -12.15 -17.17
C THR A 192 -10.36 -11.39 -16.05
N ARG A 193 -11.27 -10.48 -16.41
CA ARG A 193 -12.10 -9.72 -15.47
C ARG A 193 -13.58 -10.07 -15.67
N LYS A 194 -14.33 -10.16 -14.57
CA LYS A 194 -15.80 -10.31 -14.62
C LYS A 194 -16.43 -8.93 -14.44
N PHE A 195 -17.22 -8.49 -15.41
CA PHE A 195 -18.00 -7.26 -15.32
C PHE A 195 -19.46 -7.55 -15.66
N GLY A 196 -20.38 -7.26 -14.73
CA GLY A 196 -21.82 -7.43 -14.96
C GLY A 196 -22.24 -8.87 -15.31
N GLY A 197 -21.45 -9.88 -14.90
CA GLY A 197 -21.68 -11.28 -15.25
C GLY A 197 -20.93 -11.76 -16.50
N VAL A 198 -20.35 -10.86 -17.29
CA VAL A 198 -19.60 -11.19 -18.52
C VAL A 198 -18.11 -11.30 -18.20
N MET A 199 -17.46 -12.35 -18.69
CA MET A 199 -16.01 -12.52 -18.59
C MET A 199 -15.34 -11.82 -19.77
N SER A 200 -14.57 -10.78 -19.50
CA SER A 200 -13.70 -10.15 -20.50
C SER A 200 -12.28 -10.64 -20.30
N THR A 201 -11.67 -11.15 -21.36
CA THR A 201 -10.25 -11.53 -21.38
C THR A 201 -9.51 -10.54 -22.27
N VAL A 202 -8.46 -9.92 -21.74
CA VAL A 202 -7.55 -9.02 -22.45
C VAL A 202 -6.15 -9.63 -22.46
#